data_AF-A0AAD2A277-F1
#
_entry.id   AF-A0AAD2A277-F1
#
_cell.length_a   1.000
_cell.length_b   1.000
_cell.length_c   1.000
_cell.angle_alpha   90.00
_cell.angle_beta   90.00
_cell.angle_gamma   90.00
#
_symmetry.space_group_name_H-M   'P 1'
#
loop_
_entity.id
_entity.type
_entity.pdbx_description
1 polymer ?
#
loop_
_entity_poly.entity_id
_entity_poly.type
_entity_poly.pdbx_seq_one_letter_code
_entity_poly.pdbx_strand_id
1 'polypeptide(L)'
;MHVQKHFLIFRLQKHTRVFLHELYEDFVQLGFLPRHIAKWVAPLSDIGLFMFSAYIYPKEVLATALEGSNKKVILMLYVYLGPSPFDICEVTQLERLSGICSLVASIQRCAGLWRLNEVLDQFKWPEHLESEFFFGSSSVGSVNPQFLAAFSAAAGKRSLPFSESEESDPDWGCWSTSQELKNPSIRIVFPTINRVKNTRSGILASKRLLCFSQKTWQKLKNVGILHDAIPYPSDRVGLPMHVKVGCRRFRSRTDASSFGWVYCGSHNFSAAAWGRPISNSLDRQANGDSRNNPVLGSRLHISNYELGIIFVDPPPGAVDCVKQRSTTLDDIVLPFVVPPPKYGPGDAPATAQAMKEALAELIEQEREKCEAAAAVQDWTEEETPEEEEEEIMETAQYVTMEKEDEKAYADKLWSQVDSSESS
;
A
#
# COMPACT_ATOMS: atom_id res chain seq x y z
N MET A 1 -5.76 0.40 -47.21
CA MET A 1 -6.29 1.14 -46.05
C MET A 1 -6.76 0.11 -45.03
N HIS A 2 -6.06 0.01 -43.90
CA HIS A 2 -6.24 -0.97 -42.84
C HIS A 2 -7.57 -0.78 -42.10
N VAL A 3 -8.34 -1.87 -41.92
CA VAL A 3 -9.15 -2.12 -40.71
C VAL A 3 -9.21 -3.64 -40.49
N GLN A 4 -8.26 -4.20 -39.73
CA GLN A 4 -8.39 -5.54 -39.15
C GLN A 4 -9.31 -5.44 -37.93
N LYS A 5 -10.53 -5.95 -38.04
CA LYS A 5 -11.42 -6.17 -36.88
C LYS A 5 -10.93 -7.41 -36.15
N HIS A 6 -10.44 -7.22 -34.93
CA HIS A 6 -9.98 -8.31 -34.05
C HIS A 6 -11.18 -9.17 -33.62
N PHE A 7 -11.07 -10.48 -33.86
CA PHE A 7 -12.04 -11.49 -33.50
C PHE A 7 -11.62 -12.13 -32.17
N LEU A 8 -12.53 -12.21 -31.19
CA LEU A 8 -12.41 -13.19 -30.10
C LEU A 8 -13.23 -14.41 -30.51
N ILE A 9 -12.58 -15.35 -31.21
CA ILE A 9 -13.17 -16.65 -31.56
C ILE A 9 -12.83 -17.60 -30.41
N PHE A 10 -13.85 -18.09 -29.70
CA PHE A 10 -13.70 -19.30 -28.88
C PHE A 10 -13.20 -20.42 -29.80
N ARG A 11 -11.96 -20.87 -29.57
CA ARG A 11 -11.33 -21.95 -30.34
C ARG A 11 -11.96 -23.28 -29.93
N LEU A 12 -13.18 -23.57 -30.38
CA LEU A 12 -13.62 -24.93 -30.61
C LEU A 12 -12.88 -25.41 -31.87
N GLN A 13 -12.02 -26.42 -31.71
CA GLN A 13 -11.29 -26.97 -32.84
C GLN A 13 -12.27 -27.53 -33.89
N LYS A 14 -12.12 -26.97 -35.10
CA LYS A 14 -12.61 -27.36 -36.43
C LYS A 14 -14.11 -27.19 -36.73
N HIS A 15 -14.34 -26.22 -37.63
CA HIS A 15 -15.59 -25.72 -38.22
C HIS A 15 -16.39 -24.85 -37.23
N THR A 16 -16.42 -23.52 -37.38
CA THR A 16 -17.25 -22.82 -38.39
C THR A 16 -16.92 -21.31 -38.37
N ARG A 17 -17.03 -20.64 -39.53
CA ARG A 17 -16.94 -19.17 -39.68
C ARG A 17 -18.32 -18.52 -39.50
N VAL A 18 -18.32 -17.32 -38.92
CA VAL A 18 -19.48 -16.50 -38.58
C VAL A 18 -19.79 -15.48 -39.68
N PHE A 19 -20.99 -15.54 -40.23
CA PHE A 19 -21.87 -14.45 -40.71
C PHE A 19 -23.26 -15.08 -40.92
N LEU A 20 -24.35 -14.31 -40.83
CA LEU A 20 -25.45 -14.41 -41.81
C LEU A 20 -26.48 -13.29 -41.65
N HIS A 21 -26.89 -12.78 -42.81
CA HIS A 21 -28.18 -12.16 -43.08
C HIS A 21 -29.23 -13.28 -43.17
N GLU A 22 -30.45 -13.03 -42.67
CA GLU A 22 -31.72 -13.79 -42.76
C GLU A 22 -31.76 -15.00 -43.74
N LEU A 23 -32.30 -16.19 -43.45
CA LEU A 23 -33.21 -16.72 -42.42
C LEU A 23 -33.03 -18.26 -42.37
N TYR A 24 -33.60 -18.91 -41.34
CA TYR A 24 -33.67 -20.34 -40.99
C TYR A 24 -32.67 -20.78 -39.89
N GLU A 25 -33.05 -20.44 -38.65
CA GLU A 25 -32.24 -20.38 -37.44
C GLU A 25 -32.48 -21.58 -36.50
N ASP A 26 -31.39 -22.19 -36.04
CA ASP A 26 -31.30 -23.09 -34.87
C ASP A 26 -30.05 -22.71 -34.03
N PHE A 27 -29.81 -21.41 -33.82
CA PHE A 27 -28.60 -20.93 -33.15
C PHE A 27 -28.88 -19.81 -32.14
N VAL A 28 -28.19 -19.89 -31.00
CA VAL A 28 -28.23 -18.87 -29.94
C VAL A 28 -27.13 -17.85 -30.19
N GLN A 29 -27.49 -16.57 -30.36
CA GLN A 29 -26.54 -15.48 -30.47
C GLN A 29 -25.94 -15.17 -29.09
N LEU A 30 -24.65 -15.45 -28.91
CA LEU A 30 -23.89 -15.03 -27.75
C LEU A 30 -23.44 -13.57 -27.90
N GLY A 31 -23.79 -12.73 -26.93
CA GLY A 31 -23.44 -11.32 -26.93
C GLY A 31 -21.93 -11.07 -26.91
N PHE A 32 -21.52 -9.93 -27.46
CA PHE A 32 -20.14 -9.47 -27.39
C PHE A 32 -19.86 -8.82 -26.03
N LEU A 33 -18.67 -9.07 -25.46
CA LEU A 33 -18.15 -8.18 -24.42
C LEU A 33 -18.16 -6.74 -24.96
N PRO A 34 -18.60 -5.74 -24.17
CA PRO A 34 -18.48 -4.34 -24.56
C PRO A 34 -17.06 -4.05 -25.02
N ARG A 35 -16.90 -3.24 -26.08
CA ARG A 35 -15.59 -2.98 -26.70
C ARG A 35 -14.51 -2.55 -25.70
N HIS A 36 -14.89 -1.78 -24.68
CA HIS A 36 -13.97 -1.34 -23.64
C HIS A 36 -13.52 -2.48 -22.71
N ILE A 37 -14.35 -3.50 -22.49
CA ILE A 37 -14.02 -4.72 -21.73
C ILE A 37 -13.19 -5.69 -22.57
N ALA A 38 -13.62 -5.93 -23.82
CA ALA A 38 -12.92 -6.83 -24.74
C ALA A 38 -11.46 -6.40 -25.00
N LYS A 39 -11.20 -5.08 -25.02
CA LYS A 39 -9.86 -4.51 -25.21
C LYS A 39 -8.82 -5.02 -24.20
N TRP A 40 -9.23 -5.32 -22.98
CA TRP A 40 -8.31 -5.81 -21.95
C TRP A 40 -8.51 -7.28 -21.62
N VAL A 41 -9.72 -7.82 -21.75
CA VAL A 41 -9.98 -9.25 -21.50
C VAL A 41 -9.31 -10.13 -22.55
N ALA A 42 -9.38 -9.75 -23.83
CA ALA A 42 -8.85 -10.56 -24.93
C ALA A 42 -7.34 -10.81 -24.82
N PRO A 43 -6.50 -9.75 -24.68
CA PRO A 43 -5.05 -9.96 -24.65
C PRO A 43 -4.61 -10.77 -23.43
N LEU A 44 -5.27 -10.59 -22.27
CA LEU A 44 -4.96 -11.34 -21.06
C LEU A 44 -5.39 -12.81 -21.16
N SER A 45 -6.51 -13.11 -21.82
CA SER A 45 -6.92 -14.48 -22.10
C SER A 45 -5.99 -15.17 -23.09
N ASP A 46 -5.59 -14.46 -24.16
CA ASP A 46 -4.77 -15.01 -25.25
C ASP A 46 -3.37 -15.43 -24.77
N ILE A 47 -2.80 -14.69 -23.80
CA ILE A 47 -1.53 -15.07 -23.17
C ILE A 47 -1.67 -16.21 -22.16
N GLY A 48 -2.90 -16.56 -21.79
CA GLY A 48 -3.20 -17.61 -20.81
C GLY A 48 -3.26 -17.13 -19.36
N LEU A 49 -3.51 -15.84 -19.10
CA LEU A 49 -3.68 -15.32 -17.72
C LEU A 49 -4.88 -15.97 -17.03
N PHE A 50 -5.96 -16.11 -17.77
CA PHE A 50 -7.16 -16.80 -17.32
C PHE A 50 -7.81 -17.53 -18.48
N MET A 51 -8.56 -18.57 -18.13
CA MET A 51 -9.46 -19.27 -19.02
C MET A 51 -10.90 -18.98 -18.63
N PHE A 52 -11.80 -19.02 -19.61
CA PHE A 52 -13.22 -18.91 -19.38
C PHE A 52 -13.90 -20.25 -19.66
N SER A 53 -14.83 -20.64 -18.79
CA SER A 53 -15.93 -21.51 -19.19
C SER A 53 -17.22 -20.70 -19.21
N ALA A 54 -18.13 -21.06 -20.10
CA ALA A 54 -19.39 -20.34 -20.24
C ALA A 54 -20.54 -21.33 -20.11
N TYR A 55 -21.57 -20.93 -19.38
CA TYR A 55 -22.77 -21.72 -19.16
C TYR A 55 -24.00 -20.88 -19.50
N ILE A 56 -24.92 -21.47 -20.27
CA ILE A 56 -26.23 -20.89 -20.56
C ILE A 56 -27.26 -21.86 -20.02
N TYR A 57 -28.26 -21.35 -19.32
CA TYR A 57 -29.31 -22.20 -18.76
C TYR A 57 -30.23 -22.71 -19.87
N PRO A 58 -30.30 -24.04 -20.15
CA PRO A 58 -31.00 -24.56 -21.32
C PRO A 58 -32.50 -24.23 -21.37
N LYS A 59 -33.15 -24.10 -20.21
CA LYS A 59 -34.58 -23.78 -20.13
C LYS A 59 -34.88 -22.35 -20.57
N GLU A 60 -34.00 -21.40 -20.27
CA GLU A 60 -34.17 -20.00 -20.69
C GLU A 60 -33.95 -19.84 -22.19
N VAL A 61 -32.98 -20.56 -22.74
CA VAL A 61 -32.74 -20.63 -24.19
C VAL A 61 -33.97 -21.18 -24.90
N LEU A 62 -34.47 -22.32 -24.44
CA LEU A 62 -35.61 -22.99 -25.06
C LEU A 62 -36.88 -22.13 -24.99
N ALA A 63 -37.16 -21.50 -23.83
CA ALA A 63 -38.30 -20.60 -23.68
C ALA A 63 -38.19 -19.38 -24.63
N THR A 64 -37.00 -18.78 -24.73
CA THR A 64 -36.76 -17.63 -25.60
C THR A 64 -36.93 -17.98 -27.08
N ALA A 65 -36.41 -19.14 -27.50
CA ALA A 65 -36.50 -19.64 -28.88
C ALA A 65 -37.94 -20.01 -29.26
N LEU A 66 -38.69 -20.68 -28.37
CA LEU A 66 -40.08 -21.09 -28.62
C LEU A 66 -41.04 -19.89 -28.68
N GLU A 67 -40.77 -18.82 -27.93
CA GLU A 67 -41.56 -17.59 -27.97
C GLU A 67 -41.28 -16.73 -29.21
N GLY A 68 -40.27 -17.07 -30.03
CA GLY A 68 -39.81 -16.23 -31.14
C GLY A 68 -39.41 -14.82 -30.68
N SER A 69 -38.98 -14.68 -29.42
CA SER A 69 -38.79 -13.39 -28.78
C SER A 69 -37.34 -12.93 -28.85
N ASN A 70 -37.12 -11.62 -29.01
CA ASN A 70 -35.78 -11.01 -28.94
C ASN A 70 -35.27 -10.85 -27.48
N LYS A 71 -35.75 -11.66 -26.54
CA LYS A 71 -35.32 -11.60 -25.13
C LYS A 71 -33.87 -12.08 -25.02
N LYS A 72 -33.10 -11.39 -24.19
CA LYS A 72 -31.69 -11.74 -23.94
C LYS A 72 -31.63 -12.89 -22.93
N VAL A 73 -30.89 -13.94 -23.25
CA VAL A 73 -30.58 -15.04 -22.32
C VAL A 73 -29.29 -14.73 -21.57
N ILE A 74 -29.22 -15.07 -20.28
CA ILE A 74 -28.05 -14.80 -19.45
C ILE A 74 -26.97 -15.85 -19.73
N LEU A 75 -25.78 -15.39 -20.12
CA LEU A 75 -24.56 -16.19 -20.20
C LEU A 75 -23.80 -16.04 -18.88
N MET A 76 -23.60 -17.14 -18.17
CA MET A 76 -22.71 -17.16 -17.00
C MET A 76 -21.29 -17.46 -17.46
N LEU A 77 -20.35 -16.59 -17.12
CA LEU A 77 -18.92 -16.80 -17.38
C LEU A 77 -18.22 -17.20 -16.07
N TYR A 78 -17.59 -18.35 -16.06
CA TYR A 78 -16.69 -18.77 -15.01
C TYR A 78 -15.25 -18.49 -15.45
N VAL A 79 -14.48 -17.88 -14.57
CA VAL A 79 -13.08 -17.52 -14.81
C VAL A 79 -12.19 -18.44 -13.98
N TYR A 80 -11.18 -19.02 -14.61
CA TYR A 80 -10.21 -19.91 -13.97
C TYR A 80 -8.80 -19.41 -14.23
N LEU A 81 -7.88 -19.71 -13.31
CA LEU A 81 -6.45 -19.48 -13.54
C LEU A 81 -6.00 -20.29 -14.76
N GLY A 82 -5.32 -19.64 -15.69
CA GLY A 82 -4.82 -20.32 -16.88
C GLY A 82 -3.62 -21.24 -16.60
N PRO A 83 -3.25 -22.10 -17.56
CA PRO A 83 -2.27 -23.17 -17.36
C PRO A 83 -0.81 -22.69 -17.27
N SER A 84 -0.56 -21.40 -17.51
CA SER A 84 0.78 -20.80 -17.41
C SER A 84 0.86 -19.93 -16.16
N PRO A 85 1.40 -20.41 -15.03
CA PRO A 85 1.77 -19.53 -13.93
C PRO A 85 2.97 -18.70 -14.42
N PHE A 86 2.70 -17.45 -14.79
CA PHE A 86 3.67 -16.56 -15.43
C PHE A 86 4.88 -16.28 -14.54
N ASP A 87 6.02 -16.10 -15.18
CA ASP A 87 7.09 -15.30 -14.63
C ASP A 87 6.64 -13.82 -14.64
N ILE A 88 6.65 -13.17 -13.48
CA ILE A 88 6.11 -11.81 -13.28
C ILE A 88 6.75 -10.80 -14.27
N CYS A 89 7.99 -11.06 -14.69
CA CYS A 89 8.73 -10.27 -15.67
C CYS A 89 8.06 -10.19 -17.06
N GLU A 90 7.33 -11.21 -17.50
CA GLU A 90 6.62 -11.16 -18.80
C GLU A 90 5.29 -10.38 -18.71
N VAL A 91 4.73 -10.26 -17.51
CA VAL A 91 3.45 -9.61 -17.22
C VAL A 91 3.62 -8.07 -17.18
N THR A 92 4.83 -7.59 -16.88
CA THR A 92 5.19 -6.17 -16.80
C THR A 92 5.51 -5.50 -18.14
N GLN A 93 5.38 -6.20 -19.28
CA GLN A 93 5.46 -5.54 -20.58
C GLN A 93 4.39 -4.44 -20.69
N LEU A 94 4.81 -3.23 -21.10
CA LEU A 94 4.01 -1.99 -21.08
C LEU A 94 2.65 -2.15 -21.79
N GLU A 95 2.59 -3.01 -22.81
CA GLU A 95 1.38 -3.32 -23.59
C GLU A 95 0.31 -4.09 -22.79
N ARG A 96 0.70 -4.82 -21.74
CA ARG A 96 -0.17 -5.69 -20.94
C ARG A 96 -0.62 -5.04 -19.64
N LEU A 97 0.15 -4.06 -19.15
CA LEU A 97 -0.12 -3.32 -17.91
C LEU A 97 -1.52 -2.68 -17.93
N SER A 98 -1.88 -2.03 -19.03
CA SER A 98 -3.21 -1.40 -19.20
C SER A 98 -4.36 -2.41 -19.06
N GLY A 99 -4.15 -3.62 -19.58
CA GLY A 99 -5.13 -4.68 -19.50
C GLY A 99 -5.33 -5.17 -18.07
N ILE A 100 -4.23 -5.38 -17.34
CA ILE A 100 -4.22 -5.80 -15.94
C ILE A 100 -4.82 -4.73 -15.04
N CYS A 101 -4.47 -3.45 -15.25
CA CYS A 101 -5.08 -2.33 -14.54
C CYS A 101 -6.59 -2.29 -14.75
N SER A 102 -7.05 -2.53 -15.98
CA SER A 102 -8.48 -2.59 -16.29
C SER A 102 -9.17 -3.78 -15.64
N LEU A 103 -8.52 -4.96 -15.60
CA LEU A 103 -8.99 -6.11 -14.83
C LEU A 103 -9.11 -5.75 -13.35
N VAL A 104 -8.04 -5.23 -12.73
CA VAL A 104 -8.03 -4.83 -11.31
C VAL A 104 -9.14 -3.82 -11.01
N ALA A 105 -9.34 -2.82 -11.88
CA ALA A 105 -10.41 -1.83 -11.75
C ALA A 105 -11.82 -2.44 -11.90
N SER A 106 -11.97 -3.53 -12.65
CA SER A 106 -13.26 -4.21 -12.84
C SER A 106 -13.62 -5.16 -11.71
N ILE A 107 -12.64 -5.59 -10.92
CA ILE A 107 -12.89 -6.48 -9.79
C ILE A 107 -13.60 -5.67 -8.69
N GLN A 108 -14.84 -6.06 -8.37
CA GLN A 108 -15.60 -5.52 -7.22
C GLN A 108 -15.03 -6.06 -5.90
N ARG A 109 -13.76 -5.76 -5.63
CA ARG A 109 -13.12 -6.12 -4.36
C ARG A 109 -13.31 -5.02 -3.34
N CYS A 110 -13.34 -5.43 -2.07
CA CYS A 110 -13.09 -4.52 -0.98
C CYS A 110 -11.76 -3.79 -1.20
N ALA A 111 -11.65 -2.56 -0.68
CA ALA A 111 -10.45 -1.74 -0.77
C ALA A 111 -9.97 -1.35 0.63
N GLY A 112 -8.72 -0.88 0.75
CA GLY A 112 -8.15 -0.39 2.00
C GLY A 112 -8.24 -1.40 3.15
N LEU A 113 -8.70 -0.95 4.32
CA LEU A 113 -8.85 -1.77 5.53
C LEU A 113 -9.70 -3.01 5.29
N TRP A 114 -10.77 -2.92 4.49
CA TRP A 114 -11.62 -4.08 4.23
C TRP A 114 -10.93 -5.13 3.36
N ARG A 115 -10.10 -4.70 2.40
CA ARG A 115 -9.30 -5.65 1.61
C ARG A 115 -8.24 -6.33 2.47
N LEU A 116 -7.59 -5.56 3.35
CA LEU A 116 -6.61 -6.07 4.29
C LEU A 116 -7.25 -7.14 5.18
N ASN A 117 -8.42 -6.84 5.74
CA ASN A 117 -9.20 -7.80 6.52
C ASN A 117 -9.59 -9.04 5.71
N GLU A 118 -10.18 -8.88 4.52
CA GLU A 118 -10.59 -9.99 3.66
C GLU A 118 -9.44 -10.98 3.36
N VAL A 119 -8.22 -10.47 3.18
CA VAL A 119 -7.05 -11.30 2.91
C VAL A 119 -6.52 -11.99 4.18
N LEU A 120 -6.42 -11.25 5.29
CA LEU A 120 -5.74 -11.74 6.48
C LEU A 120 -6.64 -12.48 7.46
N ASP A 121 -7.95 -12.28 7.40
CA ASP A 121 -8.94 -12.92 8.29
C ASP A 121 -9.20 -14.40 7.93
N GLN A 122 -8.63 -14.86 6.81
CA GLN A 122 -8.64 -16.27 6.42
C GLN A 122 -7.74 -17.13 7.33
N PHE A 123 -6.87 -16.51 8.14
CA PHE A 123 -5.90 -17.20 8.99
C PHE A 123 -6.17 -16.92 10.47
N LYS A 124 -6.06 -17.96 11.28
CA LYS A 124 -6.11 -17.83 12.75
C LYS A 124 -4.72 -17.50 13.28
N TRP A 125 -4.48 -16.22 13.52
CA TRP A 125 -3.19 -15.73 14.02
C TRP A 125 -3.01 -15.99 15.54
N PRO A 126 -1.95 -16.68 15.96
CA PRO A 126 -1.70 -17.00 17.37
C PRO A 126 -1.08 -15.78 18.09
N GLU A 127 -1.94 -14.93 18.65
CA GLU A 127 -1.58 -13.68 19.33
C GLU A 127 -0.43 -13.81 20.35
N HIS A 128 -0.36 -14.94 21.07
CA HIS A 128 0.67 -15.21 22.08
C HIS A 128 2.08 -15.45 21.49
N LEU A 129 2.19 -15.63 20.17
CA LEU A 129 3.46 -15.82 19.45
C LEU A 129 3.87 -14.57 18.67
N GLU A 130 3.09 -13.48 18.74
CA GLU A 130 3.40 -12.22 18.05
C GLU A 130 4.76 -11.68 18.52
N SER A 131 5.73 -11.61 17.61
CA SER A 131 7.06 -11.07 17.89
C SER A 131 7.18 -9.63 17.39
N GLU A 132 6.51 -9.30 16.28
CA GLU A 132 6.60 -7.99 15.65
C GLU A 132 5.25 -7.58 15.09
N PHE A 133 4.91 -6.29 15.26
CA PHE A 133 3.81 -5.66 14.56
C PHE A 133 4.11 -4.17 14.35
N PHE A 134 4.39 -3.79 13.11
CA PHE A 134 4.76 -2.41 12.78
C PHE A 134 4.33 -1.99 11.38
N PHE A 135 4.28 -0.67 11.18
CA PHE A 135 4.09 -0.05 9.88
C PHE A 135 5.07 1.12 9.71
N GLY A 136 5.98 0.99 8.75
CA GLY A 136 6.87 2.06 8.31
C GLY A 136 6.25 2.86 7.18
N SER A 137 6.35 4.18 7.25
CA SER A 137 5.71 5.08 6.30
C SER A 137 6.50 6.36 6.12
N SER A 138 6.47 6.95 4.91
CA SER A 138 7.08 8.26 4.65
C SER A 138 6.15 9.42 5.01
N SER A 139 4.85 9.15 5.18
CA SER A 139 3.90 10.10 5.75
C SER A 139 2.99 9.44 6.77
N VAL A 140 2.67 10.16 7.83
CA VAL A 140 1.76 9.71 8.88
C VAL A 140 0.62 10.72 9.00
N GLY A 141 -0.60 10.24 8.80
CA GLY A 141 -1.80 11.08 8.85
C GLY A 141 -2.18 11.49 10.28
N SER A 142 -3.40 12.00 10.45
CA SER A 142 -3.97 12.19 11.79
C SER A 142 -4.37 10.84 12.37
N VAL A 143 -3.40 10.15 12.97
CA VAL A 143 -3.60 8.88 13.68
C VAL A 143 -4.36 9.14 14.98
N ASN A 144 -5.38 8.31 15.23
CA ASN A 144 -6.14 8.28 16.47
C ASN A 144 -6.41 6.82 16.86
N PRO A 145 -6.83 6.56 18.12
CA PRO A 145 -7.07 5.20 18.59
C PRO A 145 -8.13 4.44 17.79
N GLN A 146 -9.12 5.13 17.21
CA GLN A 146 -10.14 4.51 16.37
C GLN A 146 -9.55 3.95 15.08
N PHE A 147 -8.74 4.74 14.38
CA PHE A 147 -8.03 4.31 13.17
C PHE A 147 -7.04 3.21 13.47
N LEU A 148 -6.25 3.34 14.55
CA LEU A 148 -5.29 2.31 14.96
C LEU A 148 -5.98 0.98 15.25
N ALA A 149 -7.07 1.01 16.02
CA ALA A 149 -7.82 -0.20 16.33
C ALA A 149 -8.41 -0.85 15.06
N ALA A 150 -8.99 -0.05 14.17
CA ALA A 150 -9.54 -0.55 12.90
C ALA A 150 -8.45 -1.13 11.99
N PHE A 151 -7.28 -0.50 11.92
CA PHE A 151 -6.14 -1.02 11.17
C PHE A 151 -5.64 -2.34 11.76
N SER A 152 -5.47 -2.40 13.08
CA SER A 152 -5.01 -3.60 13.76
C SER A 152 -5.99 -4.76 13.65
N ALA A 153 -7.29 -4.52 13.82
CA ALA A 153 -8.33 -5.52 13.58
C ALA A 153 -8.29 -6.05 12.14
N ALA A 154 -8.18 -5.16 11.15
CA ALA A 154 -8.03 -5.56 9.74
C ALA A 154 -6.72 -6.31 9.45
N ALA A 155 -5.65 -6.05 10.21
CA ALA A 155 -4.39 -6.78 10.22
C ALA A 155 -4.46 -8.14 10.94
N GLY A 156 -5.67 -8.57 11.34
CA GLY A 156 -5.96 -9.82 12.02
C GLY A 156 -5.69 -9.78 13.53
N LYS A 157 -5.53 -8.61 14.15
CA LYS A 157 -5.31 -8.48 15.60
C LYS A 157 -6.61 -8.81 16.33
N ARG A 158 -6.54 -9.72 17.28
CA ARG A 158 -7.65 -10.13 18.13
C ARG A 158 -7.35 -9.86 19.60
N SER A 159 -8.40 -9.78 20.41
CA SER A 159 -8.28 -9.71 21.87
C SER A 159 -8.28 -11.10 22.50
N LEU A 160 -7.40 -11.33 23.49
CA LEU A 160 -7.27 -12.59 24.26
C LEU A 160 -7.77 -12.41 25.70
N PRO A 161 -8.30 -13.46 26.36
CA PRO A 161 -9.28 -14.44 25.89
C PRO A 161 -10.62 -14.21 26.62
N PHE A 162 -11.73 -14.18 25.90
CA PHE A 162 -13.05 -14.16 26.54
C PHE A 162 -13.83 -15.45 26.26
N SER A 163 -14.77 -15.75 27.18
CA SER A 163 -15.65 -16.93 27.25
C SER A 163 -16.51 -17.13 26.00
N GLU A 164 -16.60 -18.35 25.46
CA GLU A 164 -17.36 -18.74 24.25
C GLU A 164 -18.84 -18.29 24.23
N SER A 165 -19.38 -17.85 25.37
CA SER A 165 -20.76 -17.39 25.57
C SER A 165 -21.20 -16.14 24.80
N GLU A 166 -20.28 -15.35 24.24
CA GLU A 166 -20.61 -14.10 23.53
C GLU A 166 -20.20 -14.11 22.04
N GLU A 167 -19.93 -15.29 21.46
CA GLU A 167 -19.63 -15.49 20.02
C GLU A 167 -20.70 -14.90 19.08
N SER A 168 -21.91 -14.64 19.59
CA SER A 168 -23.01 -14.02 18.85
C SER A 168 -22.85 -12.51 18.60
N ASP A 169 -21.92 -11.82 19.28
CA ASP A 169 -21.61 -10.40 19.01
C ASP A 169 -20.65 -10.30 17.79
N PRO A 170 -21.00 -9.57 16.72
CA PRO A 170 -20.10 -9.38 15.58
C PRO A 170 -18.77 -8.69 15.92
N ASP A 171 -18.73 -7.93 17.02
CA ASP A 171 -17.50 -7.30 17.52
C ASP A 171 -16.74 -8.19 18.53
N TRP A 172 -17.24 -9.41 18.79
CA TRP A 172 -16.62 -10.36 19.71
C TRP A 172 -15.20 -10.71 19.30
N GLY A 173 -14.26 -10.58 20.25
CA GLY A 173 -12.84 -10.86 20.03
C GLY A 173 -12.11 -9.88 19.09
N CYS A 174 -12.79 -8.90 18.49
CA CYS A 174 -12.17 -7.86 17.69
C CYS A 174 -11.31 -6.94 18.56
N TRP A 175 -10.21 -6.46 17.98
CA TRP A 175 -9.37 -5.47 18.64
C TRP A 175 -10.03 -4.08 18.63
N SER A 176 -10.31 -3.55 19.82
CA SER A 176 -11.15 -2.36 20.00
C SER A 176 -10.36 -1.08 20.28
N THR A 177 -11.01 0.08 20.09
CA THR A 177 -10.44 1.40 20.43
C THR A 177 -10.02 1.50 21.90
N SER A 178 -10.80 0.90 22.82
CA SER A 178 -10.50 0.91 24.25
C SER A 178 -9.27 0.08 24.59
N GLN A 179 -9.02 -1.01 23.86
CA GLN A 179 -7.80 -1.82 24.00
C GLN A 179 -6.59 -1.08 23.44
N GLU A 180 -6.72 -0.50 22.25
CA GLU A 180 -5.67 0.30 21.61
C GLU A 180 -5.23 1.49 22.48
N LEU A 181 -6.18 2.14 23.17
CA LEU A 181 -5.88 3.22 24.13
C LEU A 181 -5.04 2.76 25.33
N LYS A 182 -5.26 1.52 25.80
CA LYS A 182 -4.55 0.96 26.97
C LYS A 182 -3.18 0.43 26.59
N ASN A 183 -3.11 -0.24 25.45
CA ASN A 183 -1.89 -0.85 24.95
C ASN A 183 -1.89 -0.76 23.42
N PRO A 184 -1.19 0.23 22.84
CA PRO A 184 -1.11 0.36 21.40
C PRO A 184 -0.56 -0.91 20.76
N SER A 185 -1.27 -1.43 19.77
CA SER A 185 -0.96 -2.73 19.19
C SER A 185 0.13 -2.66 18.13
N ILE A 186 0.29 -1.52 17.46
CA ILE A 186 1.18 -1.36 16.32
C ILE A 186 2.24 -0.27 16.56
N ARG A 187 3.46 -0.55 16.10
CA ARG A 187 4.57 0.41 16.11
C ARG A 187 4.59 1.20 14.80
N ILE A 188 4.68 2.52 14.89
CA ILE A 188 4.83 3.41 13.73
C ILE A 188 6.32 3.67 13.52
N VAL A 189 6.86 3.22 12.39
CA VAL A 189 8.27 3.44 12.04
C VAL A 189 8.39 4.69 11.17
N PHE A 190 9.11 5.69 11.67
CA PHE A 190 9.33 6.97 11.01
C PHE A 190 10.73 7.50 11.37
N PRO A 191 11.45 8.17 10.46
CA PRO A 191 12.78 8.69 10.77
C PRO A 191 12.74 9.82 11.81
N THR A 192 13.70 9.80 12.73
CA THR A 192 13.94 10.92 13.65
C THR A 192 14.51 12.15 12.93
N ILE A 193 14.36 13.34 13.51
CA ILE A 193 15.01 14.54 12.99
C ILE A 193 16.54 14.41 13.01
N ASN A 194 17.09 13.80 14.06
CA ASN A 194 18.53 13.51 14.14
C ASN A 194 18.99 12.58 13.01
N ARG A 195 18.16 11.59 12.63
CA ARG A 195 18.45 10.75 11.47
C ARG A 195 18.57 11.59 10.19
N VAL A 196 17.61 12.50 9.97
CA VAL A 196 17.56 13.36 8.78
C VAL A 196 18.73 14.36 8.74
N LYS A 197 19.08 15.00 9.87
CA LYS A 197 20.24 15.91 9.98
C LYS A 197 21.55 15.24 9.53
N ASN A 198 21.70 13.95 9.84
CA ASN A 198 22.91 13.18 9.53
C ASN A 198 22.87 12.47 8.17
N THR A 199 21.89 12.75 7.31
CA THR A 199 21.82 12.14 5.97
C THR A 199 22.78 12.82 5.00
N ARG A 200 23.44 12.03 4.15
CA ARG A 200 24.32 12.54 3.09
C ARG A 200 23.57 13.34 2.02
N SER A 201 22.29 13.05 1.80
CA SER A 201 21.45 13.75 0.81
C SER A 201 20.86 15.07 1.31
N GLY A 202 21.26 15.52 2.50
CA GLY A 202 20.77 16.78 3.07
C GLY A 202 19.33 16.72 3.58
N ILE A 203 18.97 17.74 4.37
CA ILE A 203 17.63 17.87 4.96
C ILE A 203 16.57 18.13 3.89
N LEU A 204 16.92 18.85 2.81
CA LEU A 204 15.99 19.26 1.76
C LEU A 204 15.36 18.07 1.01
N ALA A 205 16.15 17.04 0.69
CA ALA A 205 15.63 15.82 0.06
C ALA A 205 14.57 15.14 0.95
N SER A 206 14.83 15.07 2.25
CA SER A 206 13.89 14.51 3.22
C SER A 206 12.65 15.38 3.40
N LYS A 207 12.80 16.71 3.43
CA LYS A 207 11.69 17.69 3.59
C LYS A 207 10.60 17.54 2.52
N ARG A 208 10.98 17.13 1.31
CA ARG A 208 10.07 16.94 0.17
C ARG A 208 9.34 15.60 0.17
N LEU A 209 9.93 14.58 0.81
CA LEU A 209 9.45 13.19 0.78
C LEU A 209 8.75 12.77 2.08
N LEU A 210 9.13 13.40 3.19
CA LEU A 210 8.65 13.06 4.53
C LEU A 210 7.57 14.03 4.97
N CYS A 211 6.41 13.49 5.37
CA CYS A 211 5.30 14.31 5.84
C CYS A 211 4.74 13.78 7.16
N PHE A 212 5.17 14.41 8.25
CA PHE A 212 4.69 14.16 9.60
C PHE A 212 4.31 15.50 10.24
N SER A 213 3.04 15.66 10.61
CA SER A 213 2.56 16.93 11.15
C SER A 213 2.97 17.12 12.62
N GLN A 214 3.31 18.34 13.01
CA GLN A 214 3.59 18.67 14.41
C GLN A 214 2.39 18.37 15.31
N LYS A 215 1.16 18.57 14.81
CA LYS A 215 -0.08 18.23 15.53
C LYS A 215 -0.20 16.73 15.81
N THR A 216 0.17 15.88 14.86
CA THR A 216 0.22 14.42 15.04
C THR A 216 1.27 14.06 16.09
N TRP A 217 2.44 14.69 16.06
CA TRP A 217 3.53 14.42 17.01
C TRP A 217 3.11 14.74 18.44
N GLN A 218 2.51 15.91 18.68
CA GLN A 218 2.05 16.29 20.01
C GLN A 218 1.03 15.32 20.61
N LYS A 219 0.21 14.65 19.77
CA LYS A 219 -0.72 13.61 20.21
C LYS A 219 -0.03 12.29 20.53
N LEU A 220 1.01 11.92 19.77
CA LEU A 220 1.65 10.61 19.85
C LEU A 220 2.85 10.54 20.80
N LYS A 221 3.48 11.67 21.15
CA LYS A 221 4.74 11.73 21.90
C LYS A 221 4.75 10.95 23.22
N ASN A 222 3.60 10.91 23.91
CA ASN A 222 3.48 10.23 25.21
C ASN A 222 2.94 8.80 25.10
N VAL A 223 2.55 8.36 23.89
CA VAL A 223 1.97 7.03 23.66
C VAL A 223 3.06 5.97 23.52
N GLY A 224 4.26 6.37 23.11
CA GLY A 224 5.42 5.48 23.00
C GLY A 224 5.36 4.50 21.82
N ILE A 225 4.61 4.85 20.76
CA ILE A 225 4.39 4.02 19.57
C ILE A 225 5.34 4.32 18.41
N LEU A 226 6.18 5.35 18.53
CA LEU A 226 7.09 5.78 17.47
C LEU A 226 8.46 5.11 17.59
N HIS A 227 8.95 4.63 16.47
CA HIS A 227 10.19 3.88 16.33
C HIS A 227 11.03 4.44 15.16
N ASP A 228 12.36 4.48 15.32
CA ASP A 228 13.26 5.10 14.34
C ASP A 228 13.43 4.20 13.11
N ALA A 229 13.40 4.82 11.94
CA ALA A 229 13.64 4.18 10.66
C ALA A 229 15.15 4.14 10.37
N ILE A 230 15.90 3.35 11.14
CA ILE A 230 17.35 3.18 10.90
C ILE A 230 17.54 2.46 9.55
N PRO A 231 18.18 3.08 8.55
CA PRO A 231 18.31 2.49 7.21
C PRO A 231 18.98 1.12 7.24
N TYR A 232 18.42 0.19 6.47
CA TYR A 232 18.95 -1.15 6.26
C TYR A 232 18.59 -1.62 4.85
N PRO A 233 19.46 -2.33 4.11
CA PRO A 233 20.87 -2.60 4.44
C PRO A 233 21.74 -1.33 4.49
N SER A 234 23.02 -1.48 4.81
CA SER A 234 23.94 -0.34 5.03
C SER A 234 24.12 0.57 3.81
N ASP A 235 23.84 0.08 2.61
CA ASP A 235 23.83 0.84 1.36
C ASP A 235 22.70 1.89 1.28
N ARG A 236 21.64 1.72 2.08
CA ARG A 236 20.54 2.69 2.23
C ARG A 236 20.90 3.88 3.09
N VAL A 237 22.05 3.86 3.78
CA VAL A 237 22.47 4.93 4.68
C VAL A 237 22.61 6.25 3.91
N GLY A 238 21.92 7.27 4.40
CA GLY A 238 21.89 8.60 3.80
C GLY A 238 20.83 8.81 2.73
N LEU A 239 20.03 7.78 2.39
CA LEU A 239 18.88 7.93 1.48
C LEU A 239 17.58 8.19 2.27
N PRO A 240 16.72 9.12 1.82
CA PRO A 240 15.43 9.35 2.45
C PRO A 240 14.50 8.12 2.43
N MET A 241 13.78 7.90 3.52
CA MET A 241 12.87 6.76 3.69
C MET A 241 11.48 7.03 3.10
N HIS A 242 11.34 6.91 1.77
CA HIS A 242 10.06 7.11 1.07
C HIS A 242 9.17 5.84 0.97
N VAL A 243 9.59 4.73 1.58
CA VAL A 243 8.92 3.42 1.53
C VAL A 243 7.69 3.35 2.45
N LYS A 244 6.72 2.48 2.11
CA LYS A 244 5.59 2.14 2.97
C LYS A 244 5.50 0.63 3.09
N VAL A 245 5.82 0.13 4.27
CA VAL A 245 5.95 -1.31 4.53
C VAL A 245 5.33 -1.65 5.86
N GLY A 246 4.51 -2.70 5.88
CA GLY A 246 3.87 -3.23 7.08
C GLY A 246 4.39 -4.63 7.36
N CYS A 247 4.52 -5.02 8.61
CA CYS A 247 4.86 -6.38 8.97
C CYS A 247 4.14 -6.77 10.25
N ARG A 248 3.62 -7.99 10.25
CA ARG A 248 3.22 -8.68 11.46
C ARG A 248 3.80 -10.08 11.42
N ARG A 249 4.65 -10.40 12.39
CA ARG A 249 5.42 -11.63 12.46
C ARG A 249 5.14 -12.35 13.76
N PHE A 250 5.01 -13.66 13.65
CA PHE A 250 4.87 -14.60 14.75
C PHE A 250 6.06 -15.53 14.74
N ARG A 251 6.62 -15.83 15.91
CA ARG A 251 7.75 -16.75 16.03
C ARG A 251 7.33 -17.96 16.85
N SER A 252 7.42 -19.13 16.22
CA SER A 252 7.19 -20.40 16.89
C SER A 252 8.23 -20.64 17.99
N ARG A 253 7.79 -21.15 19.14
CA ARG A 253 8.67 -21.45 20.28
C ARG A 253 9.42 -22.78 20.09
N THR A 254 8.96 -23.65 19.18
CA THR A 254 9.47 -25.03 19.06
C THR A 254 10.56 -25.18 18.00
N ASP A 255 10.45 -24.49 16.87
CA ASP A 255 11.34 -24.63 15.71
C ASP A 255 11.94 -23.30 15.23
N ALA A 256 11.69 -22.21 15.98
CA ALA A 256 12.10 -20.84 15.66
C ALA A 256 11.63 -20.33 14.28
N SER A 257 10.74 -21.06 13.60
CA SER A 257 10.17 -20.63 12.33
C SER A 257 9.33 -19.37 12.53
N SER A 258 9.39 -18.48 11.54
CA SER A 258 8.55 -17.30 11.48
C SER A 258 7.44 -17.48 10.45
N PHE A 259 6.27 -16.92 10.75
CA PHE A 259 5.12 -16.85 9.86
C PHE A 259 4.36 -15.55 10.15
N GLY A 260 3.39 -15.19 9.32
CA GLY A 260 2.77 -13.86 9.38
C GLY A 260 2.54 -13.25 7.99
N TRP A 261 2.73 -11.94 7.90
CA TRP A 261 2.64 -11.23 6.64
C TRP A 261 3.55 -10.00 6.57
N VAL A 262 3.94 -9.67 5.33
CA VAL A 262 4.64 -8.43 4.99
C VAL A 262 3.88 -7.72 3.88
N TYR A 263 3.61 -6.45 4.09
CA TYR A 263 2.99 -5.54 3.14
C TYR A 263 4.04 -4.60 2.54
N CYS A 264 3.96 -4.35 1.24
CA CYS A 264 4.69 -3.30 0.54
C CYS A 264 3.76 -2.59 -0.45
N GLY A 265 3.71 -1.26 -0.44
CA GLY A 265 2.89 -0.52 -1.39
C GLY A 265 2.98 0.98 -1.24
N SER A 266 1.97 1.69 -1.76
CA SER A 266 1.91 3.15 -1.76
C SER A 266 1.24 3.74 -0.51
N HIS A 267 0.48 2.92 0.25
CA HIS A 267 -0.38 3.42 1.31
C HIS A 267 0.42 4.01 2.48
N ASN A 268 0.38 5.32 2.63
CA ASN A 268 0.87 5.95 3.85
C ASN A 268 0.00 5.55 5.06
N PHE A 269 0.58 5.62 6.26
CA PHE A 269 -0.14 5.28 7.49
C PHE A 269 -1.17 6.36 7.86
N SER A 270 -2.33 6.31 7.19
CA SER A 270 -3.40 7.30 7.30
C SER A 270 -4.76 6.71 6.94
N ALA A 271 -5.82 7.29 7.51
CA ALA A 271 -7.19 6.96 7.16
C ALA A 271 -7.59 7.38 5.73
N ALA A 272 -6.87 8.33 5.11
CA ALA A 272 -7.12 8.73 3.73
C ALA A 272 -6.72 7.63 2.74
N ALA A 273 -5.59 6.95 3.01
CA ALA A 273 -5.08 5.85 2.21
C ALA A 273 -5.80 4.52 2.50
N TRP A 274 -5.92 4.15 3.78
CA TRP A 274 -6.50 2.86 4.17
C TRP A 274 -8.02 2.89 4.31
N GLY A 275 -8.61 4.07 4.48
CA GLY A 275 -10.04 4.24 4.71
C GLY A 275 -10.41 4.41 6.18
N ARG A 276 -11.50 5.15 6.41
CA ARG A 276 -12.17 5.27 7.70
C ARG A 276 -13.56 4.64 7.64
N PRO A 277 -13.93 3.77 8.58
CA PRO A 277 -15.31 3.34 8.71
C PRO A 277 -16.21 4.55 9.03
N ILE A 278 -17.30 4.70 8.29
CA ILE A 278 -18.36 5.68 8.56
C ILE A 278 -19.54 4.91 9.14
N SER A 279 -19.92 5.23 10.37
CA SER A 279 -21.20 4.84 10.93
C SER A 279 -22.29 5.78 10.39
N ASN A 280 -23.34 5.24 9.74
CA ASN A 280 -24.52 6.05 9.45
C ASN A 280 -25.21 6.39 10.77
N SER A 281 -25.11 7.64 11.21
CA SER A 281 -25.79 8.12 12.44
C SER A 281 -27.29 8.36 12.24
N LEU A 282 -27.81 8.20 11.02
CA LEU A 282 -29.20 8.50 10.67
C LEU A 282 -30.22 7.44 11.14
N ASP A 283 -29.80 6.20 11.42
CA ASP A 283 -30.72 5.14 11.90
C ASP A 283 -30.79 5.02 13.43
N ARG A 284 -29.97 5.75 14.19
CA ARG A 284 -29.98 5.66 15.67
C ARG A 284 -31.16 6.37 16.35
N GLN A 285 -31.95 7.16 15.62
CA GLN A 285 -33.08 7.91 16.18
C GLN A 285 -34.47 7.34 15.83
N ALA A 286 -34.57 6.31 14.99
CA ALA A 286 -35.88 5.90 14.46
C ALA A 286 -36.48 4.61 15.05
N ASN A 287 -35.71 3.67 15.60
CA ASN A 287 -36.29 2.47 16.22
C ASN A 287 -35.42 1.94 17.36
N GLY A 288 -36.03 1.83 18.54
CA GLY A 288 -35.50 1.03 19.64
C GLY A 288 -35.42 -0.44 19.26
N ASP A 289 -34.42 -1.12 19.82
CA ASP A 289 -34.24 -2.57 19.84
C ASP A 289 -34.28 -3.31 18.50
N SER A 290 -33.18 -3.21 17.76
CA SER A 290 -32.64 -4.32 16.96
C SER A 290 -31.23 -3.98 16.45
N ARG A 291 -30.23 -4.20 17.30
CA ARG A 291 -28.85 -4.41 16.82
C ARG A 291 -28.81 -5.82 16.24
N ASN A 292 -28.26 -6.03 15.03
CA ASN A 292 -27.42 -7.20 14.65
C ASN A 292 -27.10 -7.27 13.14
N ASN A 293 -25.94 -7.89 12.84
CA ASN A 293 -25.26 -8.19 11.56
C ASN A 293 -24.38 -7.08 10.93
N PRO A 294 -23.22 -7.44 10.31
CA PRO A 294 -22.19 -6.48 9.89
C PRO A 294 -22.87 -5.51 8.94
N VAL A 295 -23.05 -4.29 9.44
CA VAL A 295 -24.19 -3.45 9.06
C VAL A 295 -24.23 -3.34 7.54
N LEU A 296 -25.28 -3.92 6.93
CA LEU A 296 -25.83 -3.48 5.67
C LEU A 296 -26.02 -1.96 5.80
N GLY A 297 -25.00 -1.18 5.43
CA GLY A 297 -24.96 0.28 5.64
C GLY A 297 -23.64 0.88 6.15
N SER A 298 -22.68 0.11 6.68
CA SER A 298 -21.36 0.67 7.01
C SER A 298 -20.60 0.98 5.73
N ARG A 299 -20.17 2.24 5.55
CA ARG A 299 -19.40 2.68 4.36
C ARG A 299 -17.95 2.92 4.76
N LEU A 300 -16.99 2.38 4.00
CA LEU A 300 -15.58 2.75 4.14
C LEU A 300 -15.31 3.95 3.24
N HIS A 301 -14.86 5.05 3.83
CA HIS A 301 -14.47 6.23 3.07
C HIS A 301 -12.96 6.27 2.90
N ILE A 302 -12.52 6.05 1.66
CA ILE A 302 -11.14 6.15 1.20
C ILE A 302 -11.03 7.39 0.32
N SER A 303 -9.98 8.19 0.51
CA SER A 303 -9.77 9.43 -0.24
C SER A 303 -8.70 9.32 -1.32
N ASN A 304 -7.83 8.30 -1.24
CA ASN A 304 -6.69 8.15 -2.11
C ASN A 304 -6.80 6.91 -3.00
N TYR A 305 -6.12 6.95 -4.14
CA TYR A 305 -5.83 5.77 -4.94
C TYR A 305 -4.53 5.17 -4.47
N GLU A 306 -4.57 3.89 -4.11
CA GLU A 306 -3.44 3.23 -3.51
C GLU A 306 -3.35 1.78 -3.99
N LEU A 307 -2.13 1.26 -4.10
CA LEU A 307 -1.87 -0.13 -4.49
C LEU A 307 -0.79 -0.72 -3.59
N GLY A 308 -0.85 -2.02 -3.34
CA GLY A 308 0.18 -2.73 -2.60
C GLY A 308 0.05 -4.24 -2.74
N ILE A 309 1.09 -4.92 -2.30
CA ILE A 309 1.25 -6.37 -2.33
C ILE A 309 1.39 -6.83 -0.88
N ILE A 310 0.73 -7.93 -0.53
CA ILE A 310 0.87 -8.60 0.76
C ILE A 310 1.44 -9.99 0.49
N PHE A 311 2.61 -10.26 1.06
CA PHE A 311 3.20 -11.59 1.15
C PHE A 311 2.69 -12.23 2.43
N VAL A 312 2.05 -13.39 2.33
CA VAL A 312 1.49 -14.11 3.48
C VAL A 312 2.21 -15.44 3.60
N ASP A 313 2.77 -15.68 4.78
CA ASP A 313 3.28 -16.98 5.20
C ASP A 313 2.34 -17.50 6.29
N PRO A 314 1.46 -18.46 5.97
CA PRO A 314 0.35 -18.81 6.84
C PRO A 314 0.81 -19.56 8.11
N PRO A 315 0.02 -19.53 9.19
CA PRO A 315 0.32 -20.33 10.38
C PRO A 315 0.43 -21.84 10.06
N PRO A 316 1.30 -22.59 10.77
CA PRO A 316 1.43 -24.03 10.58
C PRO A 316 0.07 -24.75 10.70
N GLY A 317 -0.27 -25.57 9.69
CA GLY A 317 -1.53 -26.32 9.65
C GLY A 317 -2.71 -25.60 8.98
N ALA A 318 -2.53 -24.38 8.47
CA ALA A 318 -3.58 -23.67 7.72
C ALA A 318 -3.71 -24.12 6.25
N VAL A 319 -2.71 -24.80 5.67
CA VAL A 319 -2.73 -25.24 4.27
C VAL A 319 -2.09 -26.64 4.11
N ASP A 320 -2.86 -27.61 3.61
CA ASP A 320 -2.35 -28.91 3.15
C ASP A 320 -1.62 -28.72 1.81
N CYS A 321 -0.39 -28.20 1.83
CA CYS A 321 0.40 -28.00 0.61
C CYS A 321 1.84 -28.51 0.78
N VAL A 322 2.28 -29.23 -0.26
CA VAL A 322 3.56 -29.92 -0.41
C VAL A 322 4.72 -28.99 -0.08
N LYS A 323 5.67 -29.50 0.73
CA LYS A 323 6.97 -28.91 1.04
C LYS A 323 7.80 -28.67 -0.23
N GLN A 324 7.46 -27.65 -1.02
CA GLN A 324 8.45 -26.98 -1.87
C GLN A 324 9.24 -26.05 -0.97
N ARG A 325 10.54 -25.85 -1.27
CA ARG A 325 11.43 -24.95 -0.53
C ARG A 325 10.81 -23.56 -0.49
N SER A 326 10.08 -23.25 0.58
CA SER A 326 9.32 -22.02 0.72
C SER A 326 10.26 -20.94 1.21
N THR A 327 10.40 -19.88 0.42
CA THR A 327 10.88 -18.58 0.92
C THR A 327 10.07 -18.22 2.15
N THR A 328 10.74 -18.04 3.28
CA THR A 328 10.13 -17.67 4.56
C THR A 328 10.04 -16.15 4.68
N LEU A 329 9.25 -15.63 5.61
CA LEU A 329 9.23 -14.18 5.89
C LEU A 329 10.57 -13.62 6.35
N ASP A 330 11.50 -14.46 6.78
CA ASP A 330 12.84 -14.05 7.19
C ASP A 330 13.73 -13.73 5.98
N ASP A 331 13.37 -14.21 4.79
CA ASP A 331 14.08 -13.90 3.54
C ASP A 331 13.73 -12.51 2.99
N ILE A 332 12.68 -11.86 3.52
CA ILE A 332 12.26 -10.52 3.10
C ILE A 332 13.06 -9.46 3.87
N VAL A 333 14.04 -8.86 3.17
CA VAL A 333 14.83 -7.74 3.69
C VAL A 333 14.00 -6.47 3.70
N LEU A 334 13.81 -5.88 4.89
CA LEU A 334 13.09 -4.62 5.06
C LEU A 334 14.05 -3.41 4.97
N PRO A 335 13.57 -2.24 4.54
CA PRO A 335 14.41 -1.08 4.24
C PRO A 335 14.93 -0.34 5.50
N PHE A 336 14.68 -0.92 6.67
CA PHE A 336 15.14 -0.44 7.97
C PHE A 336 15.41 -1.62 8.91
N VAL A 337 16.18 -1.38 9.97
CA VAL A 337 16.51 -2.40 10.97
C VAL A 337 15.24 -2.95 11.62
N VAL A 338 15.18 -4.28 11.74
CA VAL A 338 14.08 -5.02 12.38
C VAL A 338 14.67 -5.85 13.54
N PRO A 339 14.12 -5.76 14.76
CA PRO A 339 12.99 -4.92 15.16
C PRO A 339 13.36 -3.42 15.15
N PRO A 340 12.42 -2.53 14.77
CA PRO A 340 12.69 -1.10 14.72
C PRO A 340 12.88 -0.56 16.16
N PRO A 341 13.95 0.21 16.43
CA PRO A 341 14.24 0.70 17.77
C PRO A 341 13.25 1.79 18.18
N LYS A 342 12.83 1.78 19.45
CA LYS A 342 11.91 2.77 20.00
C LYS A 342 12.60 4.15 20.07
N TYR A 343 11.84 5.22 19.86
CA TYR A 343 12.33 6.57 20.11
C TYR A 343 12.81 6.73 21.56
N GLY A 344 14.00 7.31 21.73
CA GLY A 344 14.54 7.69 23.02
C GLY A 344 13.89 8.96 23.59
N PRO A 345 14.22 9.34 24.84
CA PRO A 345 13.60 10.49 25.52
C PRO A 345 13.80 11.85 24.83
N GLY A 346 14.88 12.01 24.05
CA GLY A 346 15.18 13.23 23.29
C GLY A 346 14.84 13.13 21.80
N ASP A 347 14.33 11.99 21.34
CA ASP A 347 14.02 11.80 19.93
C ASP A 347 12.71 12.47 19.55
N ALA A 348 12.73 13.11 18.38
CA ALA A 348 11.56 13.69 17.74
C ALA A 348 11.49 13.23 16.28
N PRO A 349 10.29 13.07 15.70
CA PRO A 349 10.16 12.73 14.29
C PRO A 349 10.64 13.88 13.41
N ALA A 350 11.09 13.57 12.20
CA ALA A 350 11.40 14.55 11.17
C ALA A 350 10.11 15.22 10.65
N THR A 351 9.55 16.15 11.43
CA THR A 351 8.41 16.97 11.01
C THR A 351 8.86 18.09 10.09
N ALA A 352 7.94 18.67 9.31
CA ALA A 352 8.26 19.83 8.48
C ALA A 352 8.83 21.01 9.31
N GLN A 353 8.32 21.19 10.53
CA GLN A 353 8.83 22.19 11.47
C GLN A 353 10.24 21.84 11.96
N ALA A 354 10.46 20.61 12.42
CA ALA A 354 11.77 20.18 12.91
C ALA A 354 12.84 20.23 11.82
N MET A 355 12.48 19.91 10.57
CA MET A 355 13.38 20.04 9.42
C MET A 355 13.65 21.51 9.05
N LYS A 356 12.67 22.41 9.22
CA LYS A 356 12.88 23.86 9.02
C LYS A 356 13.84 24.42 10.08
N GLU A 357 13.64 24.10 11.35
CA GLU A 357 14.51 24.50 12.46
C GLU A 357 15.93 23.95 12.27
N ALA A 358 16.04 22.67 11.91
CA ALA A 358 17.31 22.04 11.62
C ALA A 358 18.07 22.68 10.45
N LEU A 359 17.35 23.16 9.43
CA LEU A 359 17.97 23.86 8.30
C LEU A 359 18.46 25.25 8.71
N ALA A 360 17.68 25.98 9.51
CA ALA A 360 18.11 27.28 10.05
C ALA A 360 19.36 27.14 10.94
N GLU A 361 19.40 26.13 11.82
CA GLU A 361 20.59 25.82 12.63
C GLU A 361 21.83 25.53 11.77
N LEU A 362 21.67 24.87 10.62
CA LEU A 362 22.79 24.60 9.71
C LEU A 362 23.30 25.87 9.04
N ILE A 363 22.40 26.75 8.58
CA ILE A 363 22.75 28.01 7.94
C ILE A 363 23.52 28.90 8.92
N GLU A 364 23.04 29.04 10.16
CA GLU A 364 23.74 29.81 11.21
C GLU A 364 25.12 29.22 11.49
N GLN A 365 25.25 27.89 11.60
CA GLN A 365 26.56 27.25 11.78
C GLN A 365 27.51 27.45 10.60
N GLU A 366 26.99 27.56 9.37
CA GLU A 366 27.79 27.86 8.19
C GLU A 366 28.23 29.32 8.16
N ARG A 367 27.32 30.25 8.52
CA ARG A 367 27.64 31.67 8.70
C ARG A 367 28.74 31.86 9.74
N GLU A 368 28.59 31.27 10.93
CA GLU A 368 29.59 31.33 12.01
C GLU A 368 30.95 30.76 11.56
N LYS A 369 30.97 29.67 10.78
CA LYS A 369 32.21 29.10 10.23
C LYS A 369 32.86 30.01 9.19
N CYS A 370 32.06 30.65 8.32
CA CYS A 370 32.54 31.61 7.34
C CYS A 370 33.11 32.86 8.01
N GLU A 371 32.43 33.40 9.02
CA GLU A 371 32.90 34.54 9.82
C GLU A 371 34.17 34.20 10.61
N ALA A 372 34.24 33.00 11.20
CA ALA A 372 35.45 32.53 11.89
C ALA A 372 36.61 32.29 10.92
N ALA A 373 36.36 31.78 9.71
CA ALA A 373 37.37 31.63 8.67
C ALA A 373 37.85 32.99 8.15
N ALA A 374 36.94 33.95 7.96
CA ALA A 374 37.25 35.32 7.60
C ALA A 374 38.09 35.99 8.69
N ALA A 375 37.76 35.84 9.97
CA ALA A 375 38.56 36.37 11.09
C ALA A 375 39.96 35.76 11.20
N VAL A 376 40.17 34.53 10.70
CA VAL A 376 41.51 33.91 10.59
C VAL A 376 42.27 34.41 9.36
N GLN A 377 41.54 34.88 8.33
CA GLN A 377 42.09 35.39 7.07
C GLN A 377 42.29 36.92 7.08
N ASP A 378 41.64 37.63 8.01
CA ASP A 378 41.68 39.08 8.21
C ASP A 378 42.94 39.58 8.96
N TRP A 379 44.10 39.02 8.59
CA TRP A 379 45.40 39.68 8.78
C TRP A 379 45.79 40.52 7.55
N THR A 380 44.88 40.70 6.59
CA THR A 380 45.03 41.62 5.46
C THR A 380 43.67 42.10 4.93
N GLU A 381 43.40 43.36 5.22
CA GLU A 381 42.57 44.35 4.49
C GLU A 381 41.12 44.61 4.94
N GLU A 382 40.88 45.91 5.16
CA GLU A 382 39.75 46.64 5.75
C GLU A 382 38.51 46.82 4.85
N GLU A 383 37.36 47.05 5.54
CA GLU A 383 36.15 47.82 5.17
C GLU A 383 35.19 47.23 4.10
N THR A 384 33.85 47.27 4.16
CA THR A 384 32.79 48.10 4.80
C THR A 384 31.45 47.30 4.90
N PRO A 385 30.45 47.68 5.73
CA PRO A 385 29.17 46.96 5.82
C PRO A 385 28.06 47.53 4.91
N GLU A 386 27.45 46.70 4.07
CA GLU A 386 26.20 46.97 3.36
C GLU A 386 25.07 46.09 3.97
N GLU A 387 24.43 46.62 5.01
CA GLU A 387 23.24 46.04 5.62
C GLU A 387 22.00 46.55 4.86
N GLU A 388 21.52 45.81 3.86
CA GLU A 388 20.11 45.85 3.38
C GLU A 388 19.76 44.76 2.33
N GLU A 389 20.70 43.87 1.92
CA GLU A 389 20.45 42.80 0.92
C GLU A 389 20.24 41.37 1.50
N GLU A 390 20.37 41.15 2.81
CA GLU A 390 20.37 39.81 3.41
C GLU A 390 19.08 38.99 3.13
N GLU A 391 17.89 39.60 3.14
CA GLU A 391 16.62 38.87 3.02
C GLU A 391 16.34 38.34 1.59
N ILE A 392 16.82 39.06 0.56
CA ILE A 392 16.69 38.67 -0.85
C ILE A 392 17.80 37.66 -1.20
N MET A 393 18.99 37.83 -0.63
CA MET A 393 20.13 36.94 -0.82
C MET A 393 19.90 35.57 -0.16
N GLU A 394 19.28 35.50 1.02
CA GLU A 394 18.86 34.24 1.66
C GLU A 394 17.88 33.46 0.78
N THR A 395 16.90 34.15 0.18
CA THR A 395 15.92 33.51 -0.70
C THR A 395 16.58 33.01 -2.00
N ALA A 396 17.55 33.76 -2.53
CA ALA A 396 18.31 33.38 -3.72
C ALA A 396 19.29 32.23 -3.44
N GLN A 397 20.02 32.24 -2.32
CA GLN A 397 20.87 31.12 -1.89
C GLN A 397 20.04 29.87 -1.62
N TYR A 398 18.88 30.01 -0.98
CA TYR A 398 17.94 28.92 -0.76
C TYR A 398 17.49 28.28 -2.09
N VAL A 399 17.13 29.09 -3.09
CA VAL A 399 16.75 28.60 -4.44
C VAL A 399 17.94 27.97 -5.19
N THR A 400 19.15 28.45 -4.95
CA THR A 400 20.36 27.95 -5.63
C THR A 400 20.81 26.61 -5.03
N MET A 401 20.84 26.52 -3.70
CA MET A 401 21.11 25.28 -2.96
C MET A 401 20.03 24.22 -3.23
N GLU A 402 18.75 24.62 -3.36
CA GLU A 402 17.66 23.72 -3.78
C GLU A 402 17.90 23.10 -5.17
N LYS A 403 18.42 23.86 -6.14
CA LYS A 403 18.70 23.34 -7.49
C LYS A 403 19.90 22.39 -7.51
N GLU A 404 20.91 22.63 -6.69
CA GLU A 404 22.10 21.78 -6.63
C GLU A 404 21.82 20.44 -5.93
N ASP A 405 21.07 20.45 -4.82
CA ASP A 405 20.67 19.24 -4.10
C ASP A 405 19.70 18.36 -4.92
N GLU A 406 18.76 18.97 -5.64
CA GLU A 406 17.87 18.27 -6.57
C GLU A 406 18.63 17.56 -7.68
N LYS A 407 19.61 18.26 -8.26
CA LYS A 407 20.46 17.71 -9.32
C LYS A 407 21.30 16.56 -8.79
N ALA A 408 21.94 16.71 -7.63
CA ALA A 408 22.74 15.66 -7.01
C ALA A 408 21.89 14.43 -6.63
N TYR A 409 20.65 14.64 -6.15
CA TYR A 409 19.72 13.55 -5.86
C TYR A 409 19.25 12.84 -7.13
N ALA A 410 18.88 13.59 -8.17
CA ALA A 410 18.46 13.04 -9.45
C ALA A 410 19.59 12.23 -10.11
N ASP A 411 20.80 12.79 -10.18
CA ASP A 411 21.97 12.13 -10.77
C ASP A 411 22.33 10.83 -10.02
N LYS A 412 22.18 10.81 -8.69
CA LYS A 412 22.36 9.61 -7.87
C LYS A 412 21.26 8.56 -8.08
N LEU A 413 20.03 8.99 -8.33
CA LEU A 413 18.92 8.08 -8.62
C LEU A 413 19.07 7.45 -10.02
N TRP A 414 19.45 8.24 -11.02
CA TRP A 414 19.58 7.80 -12.41
C TRP A 414 20.83 6.96 -12.66
N SER A 415 21.96 7.26 -12.01
CA SER A 415 23.18 6.44 -12.11
C SER A 415 22.98 4.99 -11.61
N GLN A 416 22.01 4.76 -10.72
CA GLN A 416 21.67 3.40 -10.27
C GLN A 416 20.88 2.61 -11.30
N VAL A 417 20.18 3.27 -12.23
CA VAL A 417 19.42 2.64 -13.32
C VAL A 417 20.35 2.28 -14.48
N ASP A 418 21.29 3.16 -14.83
CA ASP A 418 22.26 2.93 -15.92
C ASP A 418 23.27 1.81 -15.59
N SER A 419 23.56 1.60 -14.31
CA SER A 419 24.47 0.54 -13.85
C SER A 419 23.85 -0.87 -13.96
N SER A 420 22.53 -0.98 -14.09
CA SER A 420 21.81 -2.25 -14.23
C SER A 420 21.63 -2.72 -15.68
N GLU A 421 21.90 -1.88 -16.68
CA GLU A 421 21.83 -2.26 -18.11
C GLU A 421 23.19 -2.68 -18.71
N SER A 422 24.24 -2.77 -17.89
CA SER A 422 25.60 -3.10 -18.33
C SER A 422 26.15 -4.43 -17.78
N SER A 423 25.28 -5.38 -17.43
CA SER A 423 25.66 -6.76 -17.06
C SER A 423 25.03 -7.81 -17.95
#